data_AF-A0A494XHE0-F1
#
_entry.id   AF-A0A494XHE0-F1
#
_cell.length_a   1.000
_cell.length_b   1.000
_cell.length_c   1.000
_cell.angle_alpha   90.00
_cell.angle_beta   90.00
_cell.angle_gamma   90.00
#
_symmetry.space_group_name_H-M   'P 1'
#
loop_
_entity.id
_entity.type
_entity.pdbx_description
1 polymer ?
#
loop_
_entity_poly.entity_id
_entity_poly.type
_entity_poly.pdbx_seq_one_letter_code
_entity_poly.pdbx_strand_id
1 'polypeptide(L)'
;MFDIIFGAAHAIYIAGALVGSVILWPDQTYPLHKAPEEREMVEVAGFHPQWYKADSKCHYTGLIVPYVRDWPETVRHGQEEEVLPPDLEHTAGHAVILDRKTCPGKEDEKVFLVDAVERNFGALGGGTDFHFDDPDTIKPEYKPKWLPQVMQRIERIAEHDENAKDLLETITALEHDRSAMAQVAVAASSATAADAGMAAPASAPVSASEPVTPTAKTD
;
A
#
# COMPACT_ATOMS: atom_id res chain seq x y z
N MET A 1 -11.04 17.24 -27.86
CA MET A 1 -10.79 15.79 -28.01
C MET A 1 -9.46 15.38 -27.37
N PHE A 2 -9.03 16.05 -26.30
CA PHE A 2 -7.87 15.68 -25.48
C PHE A 2 -8.30 15.17 -24.09
N ASP A 3 -9.58 15.32 -23.73
CA ASP A 3 -10.12 14.94 -22.41
C ASP A 3 -10.41 13.45 -22.24
N ILE A 4 -10.53 12.68 -23.32
CA ILE A 4 -10.92 11.25 -23.25
C ILE A 4 -9.71 10.36 -22.94
N ILE A 5 -8.51 10.74 -23.40
CA ILE A 5 -7.29 9.94 -23.24
C ILE A 5 -6.74 10.05 -21.80
N PHE A 6 -6.79 11.24 -21.20
CA PHE A 6 -6.48 11.40 -19.78
C PHE A 6 -7.56 10.79 -18.87
N GLY A 7 -8.83 10.82 -19.29
CA GLY A 7 -9.94 10.25 -18.55
C GLY A 7 -9.88 8.72 -18.41
N ALA A 8 -9.48 8.00 -19.47
CA ALA A 8 -9.39 6.54 -19.43
C ALA A 8 -8.16 6.03 -18.65
N ALA A 9 -7.01 6.69 -18.77
CA ALA A 9 -5.82 6.35 -17.98
C ALA A 9 -6.02 6.64 -16.48
N HIS A 10 -6.72 7.73 -16.13
CA HIS A 10 -7.12 7.97 -14.73
C HIS A 10 -8.19 7.00 -14.26
N ALA A 11 -9.20 6.67 -15.07
CA ALA A 11 -10.29 5.78 -14.65
C ALA A 11 -9.81 4.33 -14.40
N ILE A 12 -8.82 3.84 -15.15
CA ILE A 12 -8.25 2.50 -14.95
C ILE A 12 -7.27 2.48 -13.76
N TYR A 13 -6.49 3.55 -13.56
CA TYR A 13 -5.69 3.72 -12.35
C TYR A 13 -6.59 3.78 -11.11
N ILE A 14 -7.70 4.52 -11.18
CA ILE A 14 -8.68 4.63 -10.09
C ILE A 14 -9.43 3.30 -9.88
N ALA A 15 -9.74 2.52 -10.92
CA ALA A 15 -10.42 1.23 -10.72
C ALA A 15 -9.54 0.16 -10.03
N GLY A 16 -8.21 0.26 -10.13
CA GLY A 16 -7.27 -0.63 -9.43
C GLY A 16 -6.70 -0.09 -8.11
N ALA A 17 -6.90 1.20 -7.78
CA ALA A 17 -6.23 1.88 -6.67
C ALA A 17 -7.12 2.20 -5.46
N LEU A 18 -8.28 1.55 -5.29
CA LEU A 18 -9.31 2.01 -4.35
C LEU A 18 -9.21 1.50 -2.91
N VAL A 19 -8.03 1.11 -2.44
CA VAL A 19 -7.73 1.16 -1.00
C VAL A 19 -6.33 1.73 -0.79
N GLY A 20 -6.10 2.97 -1.25
CA GLY A 20 -4.83 3.66 -0.97
C GLY A 20 -4.58 3.83 0.53
N SER A 21 -5.66 4.04 1.30
CA SER A 21 -5.64 3.97 2.75
C SER A 21 -7.03 3.74 3.34
N VAL A 22 -7.11 3.12 4.52
CA VAL A 22 -8.36 2.94 5.26
C VAL A 22 -8.15 3.06 6.76
N ILE A 23 -9.08 3.74 7.43
CA ILE A 23 -9.09 3.85 8.89
C ILE A 23 -10.02 2.80 9.45
N LEU A 24 -9.50 1.91 10.30
CA LEU A 24 -10.21 0.78 10.87
C LEU A 24 -10.05 0.69 12.39
N TRP A 25 -10.97 -0.01 13.03
CA TRP A 25 -10.96 -0.32 14.46
C TRP A 25 -10.87 -1.83 14.64
N PRO A 26 -10.13 -2.30 15.65
CA PRO A 26 -10.06 -3.72 15.93
C PRO A 26 -11.41 -4.23 16.45
N ASP A 27 -11.79 -5.44 16.04
CA ASP A 27 -13.04 -6.08 16.44
C ASP A 27 -13.04 -6.47 17.93
N GLN A 28 -11.84 -6.71 18.48
CA GLN A 28 -11.62 -7.07 19.87
C GLN A 28 -10.26 -6.59 20.36
N THR A 29 -9.95 -6.88 21.61
CA THR A 29 -8.61 -6.63 22.16
C THR A 29 -7.71 -7.83 21.88
N TYR A 30 -6.60 -7.61 21.19
CA TYR A 30 -5.60 -8.64 20.88
C TYR A 30 -4.42 -8.58 21.86
N PRO A 31 -3.98 -9.72 22.41
CA PRO A 31 -2.78 -9.77 23.23
C PRO A 31 -1.55 -9.48 22.36
N LEU A 32 -0.61 -8.68 22.89
CA LEU A 32 0.64 -8.40 22.19
C LEU A 32 1.76 -9.24 22.79
N HIS A 33 2.34 -10.12 21.95
CA HIS A 33 3.48 -10.97 22.27
C HIS A 33 4.74 -10.16 22.57
N LYS A 34 5.39 -10.41 23.70
CA LYS A 34 6.55 -9.62 24.16
C LYS A 34 7.79 -10.46 24.40
N ALA A 35 7.60 -11.71 24.81
CA ALA A 35 8.72 -12.55 25.15
C ALA A 35 9.48 -12.93 23.88
N PRO A 36 10.82 -13.07 23.94
CA PRO A 36 11.62 -13.46 22.78
C PRO A 36 11.12 -14.74 22.09
N GLU A 37 10.61 -15.70 22.86
CA GLU A 37 10.04 -16.96 22.39
C GLU A 37 8.70 -16.81 21.65
N GLU A 38 7.96 -15.71 21.87
CA GLU A 38 6.68 -15.45 21.21
C GLU A 38 6.84 -14.68 19.89
N ARG A 39 8.08 -14.34 19.50
CA ARG A 39 8.36 -13.56 18.29
C ARG A 39 8.03 -14.28 17.00
N GLU A 40 8.04 -15.60 17.01
CA GLU A 40 7.66 -16.44 15.86
C GLU A 40 6.19 -16.89 15.95
N MET A 41 5.37 -16.20 16.76
CA MET A 41 3.93 -16.40 16.81
C MET A 41 3.20 -15.30 16.03
N VAL A 42 2.04 -15.67 15.48
CA VAL A 42 1.11 -14.74 14.83
C VAL A 42 -0.25 -14.79 15.53
N GLU A 43 -0.94 -13.67 15.58
CA GLU A 43 -2.30 -13.57 16.12
C GLU A 43 -3.25 -13.17 15.01
N VAL A 44 -4.34 -13.93 14.82
CA VAL A 44 -5.37 -13.62 13.83
C VAL A 44 -6.15 -12.40 14.29
N ALA A 45 -6.23 -11.39 13.43
CA ALA A 45 -6.89 -10.14 13.73
C ALA A 45 -8.01 -9.80 12.75
N GLY A 46 -8.99 -9.08 13.27
CA GLY A 46 -10.21 -8.66 12.62
C GLY A 46 -10.44 -7.17 12.90
N PHE A 47 -10.86 -6.45 11.87
CA PHE A 47 -11.04 -5.01 11.89
C PHE A 47 -12.31 -4.61 11.14
N HIS A 48 -12.92 -3.51 11.56
CA HIS A 48 -14.10 -2.92 10.92
C HIS A 48 -13.93 -1.41 10.70
N PRO A 49 -14.54 -0.84 9.64
CA PRO A 49 -14.66 0.60 9.49
C PRO A 49 -15.61 1.19 10.54
N GLN A 50 -15.55 2.50 10.75
CA GLN A 50 -16.45 3.18 11.68
C GLN A 50 -17.92 2.95 11.30
N TRP A 51 -18.75 2.65 12.30
CA TRP A 51 -20.13 2.18 12.17
C TRP A 51 -21.07 3.08 11.33
N TYR A 52 -20.74 4.36 11.11
CA TYR A 52 -21.53 5.30 10.31
C TYR A 52 -21.05 5.48 8.86
N LYS A 53 -19.97 4.82 8.42
CA LYS A 53 -19.50 4.89 7.01
C LYS A 53 -20.34 3.99 6.09
N ALA A 54 -20.36 4.26 4.79
CA ALA A 54 -21.12 3.45 3.81
C ALA A 54 -20.64 1.99 3.76
N ASP A 55 -19.35 1.75 3.98
CA ASP A 55 -18.74 0.41 4.09
C ASP A 55 -18.73 -0.13 5.53
N SER A 56 -19.56 0.42 6.44
CA SER A 56 -19.55 0.06 7.88
C SER A 56 -19.87 -1.39 8.19
N LYS A 57 -20.23 -2.19 7.18
CA LYS A 57 -20.50 -3.62 7.31
C LYS A 57 -19.38 -4.50 6.76
N CYS A 58 -18.37 -3.92 6.13
CA CYS A 58 -17.22 -4.69 5.67
C CYS A 58 -16.33 -5.04 6.87
N HIS A 59 -15.77 -6.24 6.86
CA HIS A 59 -14.79 -6.72 7.82
C HIS A 59 -13.47 -6.98 7.10
N TYR A 60 -12.38 -6.72 7.79
CA TYR A 60 -11.03 -6.96 7.31
C TYR A 60 -10.38 -7.97 8.25
N THR A 61 -9.68 -8.94 7.70
CA THR A 61 -8.94 -9.93 8.48
C THR A 61 -7.48 -9.97 8.07
N GLY A 62 -6.65 -10.48 8.96
CA GLY A 62 -5.25 -10.75 8.70
C GLY A 62 -4.51 -11.13 9.97
N LEU A 63 -3.24 -10.75 10.07
CA LEU A 63 -2.35 -11.17 11.16
C LEU A 63 -1.68 -10.00 11.86
N ILE A 64 -1.47 -10.16 13.17
CA ILE A 64 -0.57 -9.36 13.97
C ILE A 64 0.74 -10.14 14.13
N VAL A 65 1.85 -9.49 13.79
CA VAL A 65 3.18 -10.11 13.76
C VAL A 65 4.18 -9.26 14.54
N PRO A 66 4.83 -9.80 15.58
CA PRO A 66 5.87 -9.07 16.31
C PRO A 66 7.08 -8.81 15.42
N TYR A 67 7.72 -7.65 15.60
CA TYR A 67 8.99 -7.31 14.94
C TYR A 67 10.00 -6.72 15.91
N VAL A 68 11.27 -6.79 15.53
CA VAL A 68 12.40 -6.19 16.26
C VAL A 68 13.00 -5.07 15.44
N ARG A 69 13.71 -4.15 16.09
CA ARG A 69 14.29 -3.00 15.40
C ARG A 69 15.66 -3.34 14.87
N ASP A 70 15.74 -3.92 13.68
CA ASP A 70 17.02 -4.26 13.03
C ASP A 70 17.69 -3.08 12.30
N TRP A 71 17.10 -1.89 12.40
CA TRP A 71 17.63 -0.65 11.84
C TRP A 71 18.04 0.36 12.93
N PRO A 72 18.97 1.28 12.64
CA PRO A 72 19.26 2.39 13.54
C PRO A 72 18.11 3.41 13.57
N GLU A 73 17.82 3.94 14.75
CA GLU A 73 16.77 4.95 14.97
C GLU A 73 17.38 6.29 15.33
N THR A 74 16.94 7.36 14.66
CA THR A 74 17.37 8.71 14.99
C THR A 74 16.33 9.36 15.89
N VAL A 75 16.70 9.63 17.13
CA VAL A 75 15.86 10.32 18.11
C VAL A 75 16.31 11.77 18.20
N ARG A 76 15.37 12.70 18.07
CA ARG A 76 15.63 14.14 18.21
C ARG A 76 15.30 14.61 19.62
N HIS A 77 16.33 14.97 20.37
CA HIS A 77 16.23 15.59 21.69
C HIS A 77 16.38 17.11 21.57
N GLY A 78 15.34 17.78 21.04
CA GLY A 78 15.36 19.21 20.79
C GLY A 78 16.31 19.57 19.64
N GLN A 79 17.51 20.06 19.96
CA GLN A 79 18.56 20.41 18.98
C GLN A 79 19.61 19.29 18.80
N GLU A 80 19.61 18.28 19.67
CA GLU A 80 20.53 17.15 19.59
C GLU A 80 19.88 15.99 18.83
N GLU A 81 20.63 15.37 17.92
CA GLU A 81 20.24 14.14 17.25
C GLU A 81 21.08 12.99 17.84
N GLU A 82 20.40 11.98 18.37
CA GLU A 82 21.02 10.74 18.83
C GLU A 82 20.66 9.61 17.86
N VAL A 83 21.63 8.79 17.49
CA VAL A 83 21.41 7.59 16.66
C VAL A 83 21.51 6.36 17.54
N LEU A 84 20.37 5.75 17.83
CA LEU A 84 20.29 4.50 18.56
C LEU A 84 20.66 3.32 17.64
N PRO A 85 21.54 2.41 18.08
CA PRO A 85 21.88 1.21 17.31
C PRO A 85 20.68 0.26 17.20
N PRO A 86 20.66 -0.66 16.22
CA PRO A 86 19.66 -1.73 16.16
C PRO A 86 19.46 -2.45 17.50
N ASP A 87 18.20 -2.79 17.80
CA ASP A 87 17.81 -3.56 18.98
C ASP A 87 17.07 -4.83 18.53
N LEU A 88 17.81 -5.94 18.58
CA LEU A 88 17.32 -7.28 18.23
C LEU A 88 16.84 -8.06 19.46
N GLU A 89 17.15 -7.56 20.65
CA GLU A 89 16.88 -8.23 21.92
C GLU A 89 15.48 -7.91 22.44
N HIS A 90 14.86 -6.82 21.97
CA HIS A 90 13.52 -6.41 22.37
C HIS A 90 12.55 -6.35 21.19
N THR A 91 11.29 -6.73 21.45
CA THR A 91 10.20 -6.54 20.49
C THR A 91 9.89 -5.04 20.40
N ALA A 92 10.16 -4.47 19.23
CA ALA A 92 10.01 -3.05 18.96
C ALA A 92 8.54 -2.67 18.74
N GLY A 93 7.75 -3.58 18.17
CA GLY A 93 6.32 -3.38 17.95
C GLY A 93 5.66 -4.60 17.32
N HIS A 94 4.44 -4.38 16.87
CA HIS A 94 3.62 -5.38 16.20
C HIS A 94 3.08 -4.81 14.90
N ALA A 95 3.43 -5.46 13.80
CA ALA A 95 2.86 -5.19 12.50
C ALA A 95 1.47 -5.79 12.43
N VAL A 96 0.55 -5.09 11.77
CA VAL A 96 -0.77 -5.59 11.45
C VAL A 96 -0.89 -5.62 9.94
N ILE A 97 -1.08 -6.80 9.39
CA ILE A 97 -1.17 -7.02 7.95
C ILE A 97 -2.53 -7.61 7.66
N LEU A 98 -3.32 -6.92 6.84
CA LEU A 98 -4.65 -7.35 6.40
C LEU A 98 -4.56 -7.90 4.98
N ASP A 99 -5.07 -9.10 4.79
CA ASP A 99 -5.01 -9.84 3.52
C ASP A 99 -6.38 -10.02 2.87
N ARG A 100 -7.46 -9.86 3.64
CA ARG A 100 -8.83 -10.10 3.17
C ARG A 100 -9.80 -9.05 3.66
N LYS A 101 -10.74 -8.69 2.78
CA LYS A 101 -11.87 -7.80 3.04
C LYS A 101 -13.16 -8.47 2.60
N THR A 102 -14.08 -8.66 3.54
CA THR A 102 -15.37 -9.30 3.32
C THR A 102 -16.48 -8.28 3.53
N CYS A 103 -17.33 -8.08 2.51
CA CYS A 103 -18.48 -7.19 2.59
C CYS A 103 -19.78 -7.98 2.30
N PRO A 104 -20.87 -7.77 3.06
CA PRO A 104 -22.11 -8.50 2.84
C PRO A 104 -22.64 -8.38 1.40
N GLY A 105 -22.88 -9.53 0.76
CA GLY A 105 -23.41 -9.61 -0.60
C GLY A 105 -22.38 -9.33 -1.71
N LYS A 106 -21.08 -9.26 -1.38
CA LYS A 106 -19.98 -9.19 -2.34
C LYS A 106 -19.06 -10.41 -2.16
N GLU A 107 -18.27 -10.71 -3.19
CA GLU A 107 -17.18 -11.68 -3.07
C GLU A 107 -16.08 -11.11 -2.15
N ASP A 108 -15.33 -12.00 -1.51
CA ASP A 108 -14.18 -11.63 -0.69
C ASP A 108 -13.10 -10.97 -1.56
N GLU A 109 -12.66 -9.81 -1.13
CA GLU A 109 -11.63 -9.03 -1.81
C GLU A 109 -10.27 -9.32 -1.14
N LYS A 110 -9.28 -9.73 -1.95
CA LYS A 110 -7.89 -9.82 -1.49
C LYS A 110 -7.33 -8.41 -1.39
N VAL A 111 -6.73 -8.08 -0.26
CA VAL A 111 -6.08 -6.79 0.00
C VAL A 111 -4.67 -7.02 0.52
N PHE A 112 -3.83 -5.99 0.51
CA PHE A 112 -2.57 -6.01 1.23
C PHE A 112 -2.42 -4.64 1.89
N LEU A 113 -2.88 -4.56 3.13
CA LEU A 113 -2.88 -3.32 3.88
C LEU A 113 -2.07 -3.49 5.15
N VAL A 114 -1.25 -2.50 5.46
CA VAL A 114 -0.30 -2.58 6.56
C VAL A 114 -0.42 -1.39 7.49
N ASP A 115 -0.28 -1.65 8.79
CA ASP A 115 -0.06 -0.64 9.83
C ASP A 115 0.75 -1.29 10.95
N ALA A 116 1.17 -0.53 11.97
CA ALA A 116 1.87 -1.08 13.13
C ALA A 116 1.59 -0.30 14.41
N VAL A 117 1.70 -1.01 15.53
CA VAL A 117 1.77 -0.38 16.86
C VAL A 117 3.22 -0.42 17.36
N GLU A 118 3.84 0.77 17.43
CA GLU A 118 5.23 0.96 17.87
C GLU A 118 5.37 1.10 19.40
N ARG A 119 4.27 0.92 20.16
CA ARG A 119 4.24 1.07 21.62
C ARG A 119 3.59 -0.12 22.30
N ASN A 120 4.41 -0.80 23.10
CA ASN A 120 4.12 -2.12 23.66
C ASN A 120 3.25 -2.05 24.94
N PHE A 121 2.07 -1.41 24.86
CA PHE A 121 1.13 -1.26 26.00
C PHE A 121 0.49 -2.58 26.48
N GLY A 122 0.83 -3.72 25.86
CA GLY A 122 0.41 -5.06 26.29
C GLY A 122 -0.80 -5.62 25.56
N ALA A 123 -1.60 -4.77 24.92
CA ALA A 123 -2.70 -5.19 24.08
C ALA A 123 -3.00 -4.15 22.99
N LEU A 124 -3.53 -4.62 21.86
CA LEU A 124 -4.12 -3.79 20.81
C LEU A 124 -5.64 -3.78 21.06
N GLY A 125 -6.19 -2.67 21.54
CA GLY A 125 -7.55 -2.62 22.11
C GLY A 125 -8.58 -1.79 21.34
N GLY A 126 -9.86 -2.10 21.58
CA GLY A 126 -11.02 -1.39 21.05
C GLY A 126 -11.07 0.06 21.53
N GLY A 127 -10.65 0.99 20.66
CA GLY A 127 -10.59 2.42 20.94
C GLY A 127 -9.46 3.12 20.18
N THR A 128 -8.46 2.38 19.74
CA THR A 128 -7.42 2.85 18.83
C THR A 128 -7.87 2.61 17.39
N ASP A 129 -7.87 3.67 16.57
CA ASP A 129 -7.97 3.55 15.13
C ASP A 129 -6.58 3.28 14.52
N PHE A 130 -6.58 2.50 13.45
CA PHE A 130 -5.41 2.14 12.66
C PHE A 130 -5.56 2.71 11.26
N HIS A 131 -4.47 3.21 10.71
CA HIS A 131 -4.39 3.84 9.40
C HIS A 131 -3.64 2.87 8.50
N PHE A 132 -4.41 2.00 7.87
CA PHE A 132 -3.89 0.96 7.01
C PHE A 132 -3.63 1.50 5.62
N ASP A 133 -2.40 1.35 5.14
CA ASP A 133 -1.98 1.77 3.81
C ASP A 133 -1.57 0.57 2.96
N ASP A 134 -1.76 0.66 1.64
CA ASP A 134 -1.22 -0.32 0.70
C ASP A 134 0.28 -0.03 0.46
N PRO A 135 1.20 -0.97 0.77
CA PRO A 135 2.65 -0.76 0.60
C PRO A 135 3.10 -0.33 -0.80
N ASP A 136 2.32 -0.64 -1.84
CA ASP A 136 2.62 -0.24 -3.22
C ASP A 136 2.32 1.24 -3.49
N THR A 137 1.45 1.85 -2.68
CA THR A 137 1.07 3.26 -2.78
C THR A 137 1.98 4.19 -1.98
N ILE A 138 2.74 3.63 -1.03
CA ILE A 138 3.69 4.36 -0.18
C ILE A 138 4.99 4.58 -0.96
N LYS A 139 5.51 5.82 -0.93
CA LYS A 139 6.82 6.11 -1.54
C LYS A 139 7.93 5.31 -0.85
N PRO A 140 8.98 4.87 -1.57
CA PRO A 140 10.06 4.05 -1.01
C PRO A 140 10.67 4.59 0.29
N GLU A 141 10.85 5.91 0.40
CA GLU A 141 11.41 6.57 1.58
C GLU A 141 10.50 6.55 2.83
N TYR A 142 9.21 6.30 2.65
CA TYR A 142 8.21 6.24 3.71
C TYR A 142 7.71 4.81 3.97
N LYS A 143 8.18 3.82 3.21
CA LYS A 143 7.80 2.42 3.45
C LYS A 143 8.23 2.02 4.87
N PRO A 144 7.37 1.30 5.62
CA PRO A 144 7.71 0.89 6.96
C PRO A 144 8.98 0.04 6.97
N LYS A 145 9.97 0.43 7.78
CA LYS A 145 11.26 -0.26 7.85
C LYS A 145 11.14 -1.71 8.34
N TRP A 146 10.11 -1.99 9.14
CA TRP A 146 9.82 -3.34 9.65
C TRP A 146 9.25 -4.28 8.59
N LEU A 147 8.69 -3.76 7.49
CA LEU A 147 7.91 -4.58 6.54
C LEU A 147 8.74 -5.73 5.94
N PRO A 148 9.97 -5.53 5.43
CA PRO A 148 10.77 -6.63 4.90
C PRO A 148 11.06 -7.73 5.94
N GLN A 149 11.38 -7.33 7.17
CA GLN A 149 11.64 -8.27 8.27
C GLN A 149 10.39 -9.08 8.61
N VAL A 150 9.23 -8.44 8.66
CA VAL A 150 7.95 -9.10 8.99
C VAL A 150 7.55 -10.07 7.89
N MET A 151 7.69 -9.71 6.62
CA MET A 151 7.38 -10.63 5.51
C MET A 151 8.29 -11.87 5.55
N GLN A 152 9.60 -11.67 5.75
CA GLN A 152 10.54 -12.80 5.91
C GLN A 152 10.19 -13.68 7.12
N ARG A 153 9.68 -13.08 8.20
CA ARG A 153 9.23 -13.82 9.37
C ARG A 153 7.97 -14.63 9.07
N ILE A 154 6.98 -14.05 8.42
CA ILE A 154 5.77 -14.76 7.98
C ILE A 154 6.12 -15.96 7.11
N GLU A 155 7.08 -15.81 6.18
CA GLU A 155 7.56 -16.93 5.36
C GLU A 155 8.09 -18.10 6.20
N ARG A 156 8.87 -17.83 7.25
CA ARG A 156 9.36 -18.89 8.16
C ARG A 156 8.24 -19.48 9.01
N ILE A 157 7.33 -18.65 9.51
CA ILE A 157 6.20 -19.09 10.34
C ILE A 157 5.22 -19.95 9.51
N ALA A 158 5.02 -19.62 8.24
CA ALA A 158 4.18 -20.36 7.30
C ALA A 158 4.61 -21.82 7.08
N GLU A 159 5.85 -22.20 7.45
CA GLU A 159 6.29 -23.59 7.44
C GLU A 159 5.49 -24.47 8.44
N HIS A 160 4.88 -23.86 9.45
CA HIS A 160 4.23 -24.57 10.56
C HIS A 160 2.93 -23.92 11.10
N ASP A 161 2.57 -22.71 10.67
CA ASP A 161 1.29 -22.05 10.98
C ASP A 161 0.45 -21.86 9.71
N GLU A 162 -0.77 -22.42 9.71
CA GLU A 162 -1.66 -22.37 8.54
C GLU A 162 -2.20 -20.97 8.27
N ASN A 163 -2.32 -20.08 9.27
CA ASN A 163 -2.80 -18.71 9.05
C ASN A 163 -1.71 -17.86 8.38
N ALA A 164 -0.46 -18.00 8.83
CA ALA A 164 0.68 -17.34 8.18
C ALA A 164 0.83 -17.79 6.73
N LYS A 165 0.58 -19.08 6.46
CA LYS A 165 0.56 -19.63 5.11
C LYS A 165 -0.58 -19.09 4.25
N ASP A 166 -1.82 -19.05 4.76
CA ASP A 166 -2.98 -18.48 4.05
C ASP A 166 -2.75 -17.01 3.68
N LEU A 167 -2.20 -16.22 4.61
CA LEU A 167 -1.86 -14.83 4.37
C LEU A 167 -0.79 -14.69 3.27
N LEU A 168 0.27 -15.49 3.32
CA LEU A 168 1.33 -15.45 2.30
C LEU A 168 0.82 -15.84 0.91
N GLU A 169 -0.01 -16.89 0.83
CA GLU A 169 -0.64 -17.33 -0.42
C GLU A 169 -1.57 -16.24 -0.97
N THR A 170 -2.35 -15.58 -0.11
CA THR A 170 -3.27 -14.51 -0.48
C THR A 170 -2.52 -13.30 -1.03
N ILE A 171 -1.47 -12.83 -0.35
CA ILE A 171 -0.65 -11.69 -0.80
C ILE A 171 0.06 -12.03 -2.11
N THR A 172 0.67 -13.23 -2.22
CA THR A 172 1.34 -13.66 -3.45
C THR A 172 0.37 -13.71 -4.64
N ALA A 173 -0.84 -14.21 -4.42
CA ALA A 173 -1.86 -14.23 -5.46
C ALA A 173 -2.29 -12.81 -5.87
N LEU A 174 -2.44 -11.90 -4.90
CA LEU A 174 -2.76 -10.50 -5.17
C LEU A 174 -1.66 -9.80 -5.99
N GLU A 175 -0.38 -10.01 -5.67
CA GLU A 175 0.75 -9.47 -6.41
C GLU A 175 0.81 -10.01 -7.86
N HIS A 176 0.53 -11.29 -8.03
CA HIS A 176 0.43 -11.90 -9.36
C HIS A 176 -0.71 -11.29 -10.17
N ASP A 177 -1.90 -11.13 -9.58
CA ASP A 177 -3.08 -10.53 -10.21
C ASP A 177 -2.79 -9.07 -10.62
N ARG A 178 -2.17 -8.27 -9.73
CA ARG A 178 -1.73 -6.89 -10.00
C ARG A 178 -0.73 -6.83 -11.15
N SER A 179 0.26 -7.72 -11.15
CA SER A 179 1.30 -7.80 -12.18
C SER A 179 0.70 -8.14 -13.55
N ALA A 180 -0.24 -9.08 -13.60
CA ALA A 180 -0.95 -9.44 -14.82
C ALA A 180 -1.78 -8.27 -15.36
N MET A 181 -2.51 -7.55 -14.50
CA MET A 181 -3.29 -6.37 -14.89
C MET A 181 -2.40 -5.24 -15.41
N ALA A 182 -1.24 -5.00 -14.78
CA ALA A 182 -0.28 -4.00 -15.23
C ALA A 182 0.27 -4.31 -16.63
N GLN A 183 0.59 -5.58 -16.91
CA GLN A 183 1.07 -6.00 -18.24
C GLN A 183 0.00 -5.79 -19.32
N VAL A 184 -1.26 -6.11 -19.02
CA VAL A 184 -2.40 -5.87 -19.94
C VAL A 184 -2.58 -4.37 -20.21
N ALA A 185 -2.48 -3.53 -19.19
CA ALA A 185 -2.59 -2.07 -19.33
C ALA A 185 -1.47 -1.47 -20.21
N VAL A 186 -0.24 -1.95 -20.05
CA VAL A 186 0.92 -1.54 -20.87
C VAL A 186 0.73 -1.99 -22.32
N ALA A 187 0.27 -3.22 -22.55
CA ALA A 187 0.01 -3.73 -23.90
C ALA A 187 -1.10 -2.93 -24.61
N ALA A 188 -2.20 -2.61 -23.92
CA ALA A 188 -3.29 -1.80 -24.45
C ALA A 188 -2.86 -0.36 -24.78
N SER A 189 -2.04 0.26 -23.93
CA SER A 189 -1.48 1.60 -24.18
C SER A 189 -0.53 1.62 -25.39
N SER A 190 0.25 0.56 -25.57
CA SER A 190 1.18 0.41 -26.70
C SER A 190 0.47 0.20 -28.04
N ALA A 191 -0.64 -0.56 -28.04
CA ALA A 191 -1.46 -0.77 -29.24
C ALA A 191 -2.18 0.51 -29.70
N THR A 192 -2.63 1.33 -28.75
CA THR A 192 -3.31 2.61 -29.05
C THR A 192 -2.33 3.65 -29.60
N ALA A 193 -1.06 3.64 -29.16
CA ALA A 193 -0.01 4.51 -29.69
C ALA A 193 0.43 4.13 -31.11
N ALA A 194 0.39 2.84 -31.46
CA ALA A 194 0.72 2.36 -32.81
C ALA A 194 -0.34 2.75 -33.86
N ASP A 195 -1.62 2.79 -33.47
CA ASP A 195 -2.73 3.12 -34.39
C ASP A 195 -2.83 4.63 -34.67
N ALA A 196 -2.38 5.49 -33.75
CA ALA A 196 -2.31 6.94 -33.93
C ALA A 196 -1.16 7.40 -34.86
N GLY A 197 -0.20 6.52 -35.18
CA GLY A 197 0.94 6.82 -36.06
C GLY A 197 0.63 6.71 -37.57
N MET A 198 -0.54 6.19 -37.96
CA MET A 198 -0.87 5.87 -39.35
C MET A 198 -1.71 6.94 -40.08
N ALA A 199 -2.03 8.07 -39.43
CA ALA A 199 -2.74 9.19 -40.05
C ALA A 199 -1.79 10.34 -40.40
N ALA A 200 -0.91 10.12 -41.38
CA ALA A 200 -0.21 11.19 -42.08
C ALA A 200 -1.03 11.61 -43.32
N PRO A 201 -1.63 12.81 -43.38
CA PRO A 201 -2.04 13.38 -44.65
C PRO A 201 -0.85 14.08 -45.32
N ALA A 202 -0.71 13.76 -46.60
CA ALA A 202 0.29 14.25 -47.53
C ALA A 202 0.22 15.78 -47.78
N SER A 203 1.38 16.33 -48.13
CA SER A 203 1.75 17.53 -48.90
C SER A 203 0.61 18.23 -49.68
N ALA A 204 0.51 19.54 -49.96
CA ALA A 204 1.35 20.77 -49.94
C ALA A 204 0.37 21.98 -50.18
N PRO A 205 0.72 23.21 -50.68
CA PRO A 205 1.99 23.92 -50.82
C PRO A 205 1.98 25.40 -50.31
N VAL A 206 3.21 25.96 -50.27
CA VAL A 206 3.63 27.37 -50.43
C VAL A 206 2.56 28.44 -50.67
N SER A 207 2.52 29.47 -49.82
CA SER A 207 2.37 30.86 -50.30
C SER A 207 2.98 31.86 -49.31
N ALA A 208 3.86 32.71 -49.84
CA ALA A 208 4.58 33.76 -49.15
C ALA A 208 3.70 35.00 -48.94
N SER A 209 3.87 35.69 -47.82
CA SER A 209 3.70 37.15 -47.72
C SER A 209 4.50 37.70 -46.54
N GLU A 210 5.04 38.87 -46.77
CA GLU A 210 6.18 39.57 -46.18
C GLU A 210 6.01 40.13 -44.75
N PRO A 211 7.10 40.66 -44.15
CA PRO A 211 7.21 40.94 -42.72
C PRO A 211 6.72 42.35 -42.35
N VAL A 212 6.17 42.48 -41.14
CA VAL A 212 6.04 43.77 -40.46
C VAL A 212 6.60 43.63 -39.04
N THR A 213 7.85 44.08 -38.87
CA THR A 213 8.36 44.62 -37.59
C THR A 213 7.75 46.03 -37.46
N PRO A 214 7.37 46.54 -36.27
CA PRO A 214 8.43 47.06 -35.39
C PRO A 214 8.14 47.13 -33.88
N THR A 215 9.26 47.32 -33.17
CA THR A 215 9.45 48.12 -31.94
C THR A 215 9.26 47.47 -30.58
N ALA A 216 10.42 47.37 -29.92
CA ALA A 216 10.63 47.23 -28.49
C ALA A 216 10.03 48.38 -27.68
N LYS A 217 9.64 48.07 -26.43
CA LYS A 217 9.92 48.96 -25.30
C LYS A 217 10.06 48.15 -24.01
N THR A 218 11.28 48.18 -23.48
CA THR A 218 11.66 48.06 -22.07
C THR A 218 10.87 49.04 -21.22
N ASP A 219 10.33 48.56 -20.09
CA ASP A 219 10.78 48.88 -18.73
C ASP A 219 10.27 47.80 -17.76
#